data_AF-A0A832IP42-F1
#
_entry.id   AF-A0A832IP42-F1
#
_cell.length_a   1.000
_cell.length_b   1.000
_cell.length_c   1.000
_cell.angle_alpha   90.00
_cell.angle_beta   90.00
_cell.angle_gamma   90.00
#
_symmetry.space_group_name_H-M   'P 1'
#
loop_
_entity.id
_entity.type
_entity.pdbx_description
1 polymer ?
#
loop_
_entity_poly.entity_id
_entity_poly.type
_entity_poly.pdbx_seq_one_letter_code
_entity_poly.pdbx_strand_id
1 'polypeptide(L)'
;MWNIPIEESLFKKFGKHAKIAGVIFMLLGIAGIAFPPFMTMATVAFVSWLLLFAGISAAIFTWQTDRSDWMGWLKAFALILVSLYMLFVPIGGAATIGLLLS
;
A
#
# COMPACT_ATOMS: atom_id res chain seq x y z
N MET A 1 43.46 34.67 -31.97
CA MET A 1 41.99 34.57 -32.13
C MET A 1 41.42 33.55 -31.16
N TRP A 2 41.35 33.81 -29.86
CA TRP A 2 40.54 33.02 -28.93
C TRP A 2 40.16 33.90 -27.74
N ASN A 3 38.88 34.25 -27.60
CA ASN A 3 38.33 34.90 -26.41
C ASN A 3 36.85 34.53 -26.23
N ILE A 4 36.59 33.26 -25.91
CA ILE A 4 35.28 32.84 -25.39
C ILE A 4 35.50 32.55 -23.90
N PRO A 5 34.86 33.27 -22.98
CA PRO A 5 35.08 33.09 -21.55
C PRO A 5 34.55 31.71 -21.15
N ILE A 6 35.45 30.85 -20.70
CA ILE A 6 35.15 29.47 -20.29
C ILE A 6 34.04 29.43 -19.24
N GLU A 7 33.96 30.45 -18.38
CA GLU A 7 32.93 30.62 -17.34
C GLU A 7 31.51 30.69 -17.87
N GLU A 8 31.25 31.45 -18.95
CA GLU A 8 29.90 31.67 -19.46
C GLU A 8 29.32 30.37 -20.08
N SER A 9 30.20 29.59 -20.71
CA SER A 9 29.85 28.28 -21.28
C SER A 9 29.55 27.23 -20.21
N LEU A 10 30.31 27.27 -19.09
CA LEU A 10 30.11 26.39 -17.94
C LEU A 10 28.83 26.74 -17.18
N PHE A 11 28.56 28.03 -16.96
CA PHE A 11 27.37 28.49 -16.24
C PHE A 11 26.09 28.14 -17.00
N LYS A 12 26.08 28.26 -18.33
CA LYS A 12 24.97 27.80 -19.18
C LYS A 12 24.75 26.30 -19.10
N LYS A 13 25.82 25.50 -19.14
CA LYS A 13 25.73 24.04 -18.99
C LYS A 13 25.21 23.68 -17.60
N PHE A 14 25.74 24.29 -16.55
CA PHE A 14 25.30 24.06 -15.17
C PHE A 14 23.80 24.38 -15.01
N GLY A 15 23.35 25.56 -15.45
CA GLY A 15 21.92 25.94 -15.38
C GLY A 15 21.00 24.97 -16.10
N LYS A 16 21.40 24.45 -17.28
CA LYS A 16 20.63 23.41 -17.99
C LYS A 16 20.53 22.11 -17.19
N HIS A 17 21.64 21.62 -16.64
CA HIS A 17 21.65 20.37 -15.87
C HIS A 17 20.94 20.52 -14.52
N ALA A 18 21.12 21.65 -13.83
CA ALA A 18 20.45 21.96 -12.58
C ALA A 18 18.93 22.04 -12.76
N LYS A 19 18.44 22.63 -13.86
CA LYS A 19 17.02 22.65 -14.19
C LYS A 19 16.46 21.24 -14.44
N ILE A 20 17.19 20.41 -15.19
CA ILE A 20 16.79 19.01 -15.44
C ILE A 20 16.76 18.22 -14.13
N ALA A 21 17.81 18.31 -13.31
CA ALA A 21 17.88 17.65 -12.02
C ALA A 21 16.75 18.09 -11.09
N GLY A 22 16.45 19.39 -11.04
CA GLY A 22 15.33 19.93 -10.27
C GLY A 22 13.98 19.34 -10.70
N VAL A 23 13.73 19.20 -12.01
CA VAL A 23 12.52 18.54 -12.52
C VAL A 23 12.47 17.07 -12.13
N ILE A 24 13.58 16.33 -12.25
CA ILE A 24 13.65 14.93 -11.85
C ILE A 24 13.36 14.79 -10.34
N PHE A 25 13.96 15.62 -9.49
CA PHE A 25 13.70 15.60 -8.06
C PHE A 25 12.26 15.96 -7.70
N MET A 26 11.63 16.89 -8.43
CA MET A 26 10.20 17.17 -8.25
C MET A 26 9.34 15.95 -8.57
N LEU A 27 9.61 15.27 -9.69
CA LEU A 27 8.86 14.06 -10.06
C LEU A 27 9.07 12.93 -9.05
N LEU A 28 10.32 12.71 -8.60
CA LEU A 28 10.63 11.73 -7.56
C LEU A 28 9.97 12.08 -6.23
N GLY A 29 9.92 13.36 -5.86
CA GLY A 29 9.22 13.82 -4.66
C GLY A 29 7.72 13.53 -4.72
N ILE A 30 7.08 13.81 -5.85
CA ILE A 30 5.65 13.50 -6.07
C ILE A 30 5.41 11.99 -5.99
N ALA A 31 6.24 11.18 -6.66
CA ALA A 31 6.14 9.73 -6.61
C ALA A 31 6.34 9.21 -5.18
N GLY A 32 7.32 9.76 -4.44
CA GLY A 32 7.60 9.39 -3.06
C GLY A 32 6.47 9.73 -2.08
N ILE A 33 5.70 10.79 -2.34
CA ILE A 33 4.52 11.15 -1.53
C ILE A 33 3.32 10.27 -1.89
N ALA A 34 3.13 9.98 -3.18
CA ALA A 34 1.98 9.23 -3.67
C ALA A 34 2.10 7.72 -3.39
N PHE A 35 3.31 7.17 -3.49
CA PHE A 35 3.54 5.72 -3.44
C PHE A 35 3.14 5.06 -2.10
N PRO A 36 3.48 5.60 -0.90
CA PRO A 36 3.15 4.95 0.36
C PRO A 36 1.64 4.77 0.59
N PRO A 37 0.77 5.80 0.39
CA PRO A 37 -0.68 5.61 0.49
C PRO A 37 -1.23 4.51 -0.41
N PHE A 38 -0.77 4.42 -1.67
CA PHE A 38 -1.20 3.36 -2.58
C PHE A 38 -0.76 1.98 -2.10
N MET A 39 0.48 1.85 -1.66
CA MET A 39 1.00 0.60 -1.10
C MET A 39 0.21 0.16 0.14
N THR A 40 -0.06 1.09 1.06
CA THR A 40 -0.88 0.81 2.24
C THR A 40 -2.27 0.31 1.86
N MET A 41 -2.96 0.99 0.93
CA MET A 41 -4.29 0.56 0.47
C MET A 41 -4.25 -0.81 -0.22
N ALA A 42 -3.24 -1.06 -1.06
CA ALA A 42 -3.06 -2.33 -1.74
C ALA A 42 -2.83 -3.48 -0.75
N THR A 43 -1.98 -3.28 0.25
CA THR A 43 -1.74 -4.26 1.32
C THR A 43 -3.01 -4.53 2.13
N VAL A 44 -3.73 -3.48 2.54
CA VAL A 44 -5.00 -3.64 3.27
C VAL A 44 -6.01 -4.42 2.45
N ALA A 45 -6.21 -4.06 1.18
CA ALA A 45 -7.13 -4.76 0.31
C ALA A 45 -6.76 -6.24 0.14
N PHE A 46 -5.47 -6.51 -0.10
CA PHE A 46 -4.97 -7.87 -0.28
C PHE A 46 -5.18 -8.75 0.97
N VAL A 47 -4.76 -8.27 2.14
CA VAL A 47 -4.91 -9.02 3.41
C VAL A 47 -6.38 -9.22 3.75
N SER A 48 -7.22 -8.19 3.56
CA SER A 48 -8.65 -8.30 3.81
C SER A 48 -9.30 -9.36 2.92
N TRP A 49 -8.88 -9.46 1.66
CA TRP A 49 -9.40 -10.47 0.74
C TRP A 49 -9.02 -11.89 1.16
N LEU A 50 -7.79 -12.09 1.65
CA LEU A 50 -7.36 -13.37 2.21
C LEU A 50 -8.17 -13.77 3.44
N LEU A 51 -8.44 -12.82 4.34
CA LEU A 51 -9.26 -13.04 5.53
C LEU A 51 -10.72 -13.36 5.16
N LEU A 52 -11.28 -12.66 4.17
CA LEU A 52 -12.63 -12.91 3.68
C LEU A 52 -12.73 -14.32 3.09
N PHE A 53 -11.77 -14.69 2.24
CA PHE A 53 -11.67 -16.02 1.68
C PHE A 53 -11.56 -17.08 2.78
N ALA A 54 -10.68 -16.89 3.77
CA ALA A 54 -10.51 -17.81 4.89
C ALA A 54 -11.80 -17.94 5.74
N GLY A 55 -12.53 -16.84 5.95
CA GLY A 55 -13.80 -16.85 6.68
C GLY A 55 -14.90 -17.61 5.94
N ILE A 56 -15.02 -17.40 4.62
CA ILE A 56 -15.95 -18.15 3.77
C ILE A 56 -15.57 -19.63 3.74
N SER A 57 -14.29 -19.97 3.56
CA SER A 57 -13.83 -21.35 3.61
C SER A 57 -14.14 -22.00 4.96
N ALA A 58 -13.89 -21.29 6.07
CA ALA A 58 -14.20 -21.79 7.41
C ALA A 58 -15.71 -22.07 7.58
N ALA A 59 -16.59 -21.18 7.11
CA ALA A 59 -18.03 -21.40 7.13
C ALA A 59 -18.42 -22.65 6.33
N ILE A 60 -17.85 -22.81 5.13
CA ILE A 60 -18.09 -23.96 4.25
C ILE A 60 -17.59 -25.26 4.90
N PHE A 61 -16.44 -25.25 5.56
CA PHE A 61 -15.92 -26.41 6.28
C PHE A 61 -16.80 -26.78 7.47
N THR A 62 -17.14 -25.83 8.35
CA THR A 62 -18.03 -26.06 9.49
C THR A 62 -19.39 -26.59 9.03
N TRP A 63 -19.94 -26.07 7.92
CA TRP A 63 -21.20 -26.58 7.39
C TRP A 63 -21.15 -28.06 6.94
N GLN A 64 -19.98 -28.50 6.45
CA GLN A 64 -19.77 -29.86 5.94
C GLN A 64 -19.38 -30.87 7.02
N THR A 65 -18.56 -30.48 8.00
CA THR A 65 -18.09 -31.40 9.04
C THR A 65 -19.03 -31.48 10.23
N ASP A 66 -19.30 -30.37 10.89
CA ASP A 66 -20.18 -30.30 12.06
C ASP A 66 -20.88 -28.95 12.12
N ARG A 67 -22.17 -28.95 11.73
CA ARG A 67 -22.98 -27.74 11.73
C ARG A 67 -23.26 -27.20 13.13
N SER A 68 -23.15 -28.05 14.15
CA SER A 68 -23.36 -27.67 15.55
C SER A 68 -22.12 -27.10 16.21
N ASP A 69 -20.96 -27.12 15.53
CA ASP A 69 -19.72 -26.52 16.01
C ASP A 69 -19.82 -24.99 16.03
N TRP A 70 -20.22 -24.48 17.18
CA TRP A 70 -20.30 -23.05 17.47
C TRP A 70 -18.96 -22.33 17.30
N MET A 71 -17.84 -22.99 17.63
CA MET A 71 -16.52 -22.38 17.54
C MET A 71 -16.12 -22.17 16.07
N GLY A 72 -16.43 -23.13 15.20
CA GLY A 72 -16.26 -23.02 13.76
C GLY A 72 -17.03 -21.83 13.16
N TRP A 73 -18.30 -21.68 13.55
CA TRP A 73 -19.13 -20.54 13.12
C TRP A 73 -18.60 -19.20 13.62
N LEU A 74 -18.19 -19.12 14.89
CA LEU A 74 -17.61 -17.90 15.46
C LEU A 74 -16.35 -17.48 14.70
N LYS A 75 -15.46 -18.42 14.39
CA LYS A 75 -14.24 -18.16 13.61
C LYS A 75 -14.58 -17.62 12.23
N ALA A 76 -15.50 -18.28 11.51
CA ALA A 76 -15.92 -17.85 10.19
C ALA A 76 -16.50 -16.43 10.20
N PHE A 77 -17.40 -16.17 11.16
CA PHE A 77 -18.04 -14.87 11.30
C PHE A 77 -17.05 -13.76 11.67
N ALA A 78 -16.13 -14.03 12.60
CA ALA A 78 -15.09 -13.08 12.98
C ALA A 78 -14.20 -12.71 11.78
N LEU A 79 -13.75 -13.68 11.00
CA LEU A 79 -12.92 -13.44 9.81
C LEU A 79 -13.65 -12.63 8.74
N ILE A 80 -14.92 -12.92 8.50
CA ILE A 80 -15.77 -12.17 7.55
C ILE A 80 -15.99 -10.73 8.05
N LEU A 81 -16.32 -10.53 9.32
CA LEU A 81 -16.54 -9.19 9.86
C LEU A 81 -15.26 -8.34 9.84
N VAL A 82 -14.13 -8.91 10.26
CA VAL A 82 -12.85 -8.19 10.27
C VAL A 82 -12.43 -7.82 8.84
N SER A 83 -12.54 -8.74 7.88
CA SER A 83 -12.22 -8.44 6.48
C SER A 83 -13.11 -7.36 5.88
N LEU A 84 -14.42 -7.40 6.12
CA LEU A 84 -15.34 -6.35 5.69
C LEU A 84 -15.00 -5.00 6.34
N TYR A 85 -14.75 -4.98 7.65
CA TYR A 85 -14.32 -3.77 8.36
C TYR A 85 -13.06 -3.17 7.74
N MET A 86 -12.05 -3.99 7.44
CA MET A 86 -10.80 -3.52 6.84
C MET A 86 -10.98 -3.00 5.39
N LEU A 87 -11.92 -3.56 4.62
CA LEU A 87 -12.25 -3.07 3.27
C LEU A 87 -13.00 -1.74 3.29
N PHE A 88 -13.94 -1.55 4.23
CA PHE A 88 -14.74 -0.33 4.33
C PHE A 88 -14.04 0.79 5.13
N VAL A 89 -13.09 0.45 6.01
CA VAL A 89 -12.31 1.39 6.82
C VAL A 89 -10.81 1.11 6.66
N PRO A 90 -10.20 1.53 5.52
CA PRO A 90 -8.82 1.14 5.18
C PRO A 90 -7.76 1.67 6.15
N ILE A 91 -7.98 2.85 6.74
CA ILE A 91 -7.07 3.43 7.74
C ILE A 91 -7.02 2.55 9.01
N GLY A 92 -8.19 2.09 9.47
CA GLY A 92 -8.27 1.14 10.57
C GLY A 92 -7.67 -0.22 10.22
N GLY A 93 -7.88 -0.68 8.98
CA GLY A 93 -7.24 -1.89 8.47
C GLY A 93 -5.72 -1.82 8.43
N ALA A 94 -5.16 -0.68 8.00
CA ALA A 94 -3.71 -0.45 7.99
C ALA A 94 -3.11 -0.52 9.39
N ALA A 95 -3.76 0.11 10.38
CA ALA A 95 -3.33 0.05 11.77
C ALA A 95 -3.37 -1.38 12.33
N THR A 96 -4.43 -2.13 12.00
CA THR A 96 -4.59 -3.53 12.44
C THR A 96 -3.48 -4.42 11.89
N ILE A 97 -3.14 -4.29 10.60
CA ILE A 97 -2.03 -5.01 9.99
C ILE A 97 -0.70 -4.58 10.62
N GLY A 98 -0.52 -3.28 10.86
CA GLY A 98 0.66 -2.75 11.54
C GLY A 98 0.88 -3.36 12.93
N LEU A 99 -0.18 -3.49 13.73
CA LEU A 99 -0.14 -4.13 15.04
C LEU A 99 0.04 -5.65 14.97
N LEU A 100 -0.47 -6.29 13.92
CA LEU A 100 -0.33 -7.74 13.74
C LEU A 100 1.10 -8.14 13.34
N LEU A 101 1.79 -7.26 12.61
CA LEU A 101 3.15 -7.49 12.11
C LEU A 101 4.25 -6.85 12.97
N SER A 102 3.89 -6.14 14.05
CA SER A 102 4.83 -5.60 15.04
C SER A 102 5.26 -6.64 16.05
#